data_AF-A0A443IWL3-F1
#
_entry.id   AF-A0A443IWL3-F1
#
_cell.length_a   1.000
_cell.length_b   1.000
_cell.length_c   1.000
_cell.angle_alpha   90.00
_cell.angle_beta   90.00
_cell.angle_gamma   90.00
#
_symmetry.space_group_name_H-M   'P 1'
#
loop_
_entity.id
_entity.type
_entity.pdbx_description
1 polymer ?
#
loop_
_entity_poly.entity_id
_entity_poly.type
_entity_poly.pdbx_seq_one_letter_code
_entity_poly.pdbx_strand_id
1 'polypeptide(L)'
;MCNSSKDQSTFLAKIQRKREEMFILGEKYGLSADETITCSRELDQLLNDYYHNFQSTPSAKTTNQSRKQSFVIFSKPYPARHVQSS
;
A
#
# COMPACT_ATOMS: atom_id res chain seq x y z
N MET A 1 26.53 -15.34 12.90
CA MET A 1 25.17 -15.65 12.40
C MET A 1 24.70 -14.47 11.56
N CYS A 2 24.59 -14.64 10.24
CA CYS A 2 24.18 -13.61 9.28
C CYS A 2 23.06 -14.24 8.43
N ASN A 3 21.82 -14.06 8.85
CA ASN A 3 20.63 -14.55 8.15
C ASN A 3 19.77 -13.39 7.59
N SER A 4 19.85 -12.17 8.14
CA SER A 4 19.02 -11.03 7.73
C SER A 4 19.09 -10.67 6.25
N SER A 5 20.24 -10.84 5.59
CA SER A 5 20.42 -10.35 4.21
C SER A 5 19.68 -11.22 3.17
N LYS A 6 19.51 -12.52 3.43
CA LYS A 6 18.77 -13.44 2.54
C LYS A 6 17.26 -13.31 2.73
N ASP A 7 16.82 -13.08 3.96
CA ASP A 7 15.41 -12.90 4.27
C ASP A 7 14.89 -11.57 3.71
N GLN A 8 15.72 -10.53 3.74
CA GLN A 8 15.40 -9.22 3.17
C GLN A 8 15.23 -9.29 1.64
N SER A 9 16.15 -9.96 0.93
CA SER A 9 16.08 -10.07 -0.53
C SER A 9 14.89 -10.91 -0.99
N THR A 10 14.55 -11.99 -0.27
CA THR A 10 13.36 -12.80 -0.56
C THR A 10 12.05 -12.04 -0.32
N PHE A 11 11.97 -11.20 0.72
CA PHE A 11 10.83 -10.31 0.92
C PHE A 11 10.70 -9.27 -0.19
N LEU A 12 11.80 -8.62 -0.57
CA LEU A 12 11.81 -7.65 -1.67
C LEU A 12 11.36 -8.27 -2.99
N ALA A 13 11.78 -9.51 -3.28
CA ALA A 13 11.34 -10.24 -4.46
C ALA A 13 9.82 -10.52 -4.44
N LYS A 14 9.25 -10.87 -3.28
CA LYS A 14 7.80 -11.06 -3.12
C LYS A 14 7.02 -9.76 -3.35
N ILE A 15 7.50 -8.65 -2.79
CA ILE A 15 6.90 -7.31 -2.99
C ILE A 15 6.91 -6.95 -4.49
N GLN A 16 8.04 -7.16 -5.17
CA GLN A 16 8.16 -6.83 -6.59
C GLN A 16 7.21 -7.67 -7.45
N ARG A 17 7.16 -8.98 -7.21
CA ARG A 17 6.22 -9.86 -7.92
C ARG A 17 4.78 -9.43 -7.71
N LYS A 18 4.40 -9.08 -6.47
CA LYS A 18 3.04 -8.67 -6.16
C LYS A 18 2.66 -7.33 -6.79
N ARG A 19 3.63 -6.42 -6.94
CA ARG A 19 3.45 -5.18 -7.71
C ARG A 19 3.15 -5.43 -9.18
N GLU A 20 3.89 -6.35 -9.81
CA GLU A 20 3.64 -6.73 -11.20
C GLU A 20 2.25 -7.37 -11.37
N GLU A 21 1.85 -8.26 -10.46
CA GLU A 21 0.49 -8.81 -10.46
C GLU A 21 -0.58 -7.71 -10.36
N MET A 22 -0.43 -6.76 -9.43
CA MET A 22 -1.35 -5.62 -9.30
C MET A 22 -1.37 -4.74 -10.54
N PHE A 23 -0.23 -4.52 -11.18
CA PHE A 23 -0.13 -3.74 -12.43
C PHE A 23 -0.90 -4.43 -13.57
N ILE A 24 -0.69 -5.73 -13.76
CA ILE A 24 -1.38 -6.53 -14.78
C ILE A 24 -2.89 -6.56 -14.52
N LEU A 25 -3.31 -6.73 -13.26
CA LEU A 25 -4.73 -6.70 -12.88
C LEU A 25 -5.33 -5.30 -13.07
N GLY A 26 -4.58 -4.24 -12.77
CA GLY A 26 -4.97 -2.86 -12.98
C GLY A 26 -5.15 -2.53 -14.47
N GLU A 27 -4.30 -3.05 -15.35
CA GLU A 27 -4.48 -2.92 -16.80
C GLU A 27 -5.66 -3.74 -17.32
N LYS A 28 -5.86 -4.96 -16.79
CA LYS A 28 -6.88 -5.89 -17.28
C LYS A 28 -8.30 -5.59 -16.80
N TYR A 29 -8.45 -5.27 -15.51
CA TYR A 29 -9.74 -5.11 -14.84
C TYR A 29 -10.00 -3.67 -14.37
N GLY A 30 -8.97 -2.83 -14.35
CA GLY A 30 -9.03 -1.47 -13.80
C GLY A 30 -8.69 -1.42 -12.31
N LEU A 31 -8.42 -0.22 -11.82
CA LEU A 31 -8.03 0.03 -10.42
C LEU A 31 -9.17 -0.15 -9.41
N SER A 32 -10.42 -0.11 -9.88
CA SER A 32 -11.62 -0.25 -9.06
C SER A 32 -12.16 -1.68 -9.00
N ALA A 33 -11.51 -2.62 -9.70
CA ALA A 33 -11.90 -4.02 -9.66
C ALA A 33 -11.53 -4.64 -8.30
N ASP A 34 -12.38 -5.54 -7.81
CA ASP A 34 -12.18 -6.19 -6.52
C ASP A 34 -10.87 -6.99 -6.50
N GLU A 35 -10.47 -7.57 -7.64
CA GLU A 35 -9.18 -8.25 -7.77
C GLU A 35 -8.00 -7.30 -7.58
N THR A 36 -8.06 -6.09 -8.15
CA THR A 36 -6.99 -5.08 -8.03
C THR A 36 -6.95 -4.48 -6.61
N ILE A 37 -8.12 -4.29 -5.98
CA ILE A 37 -8.23 -3.84 -4.59
C ILE A 37 -7.70 -4.91 -3.62
N THR A 38 -7.97 -6.17 -3.89
CA THR A 38 -7.44 -7.27 -3.08
C THR A 38 -5.92 -7.37 -3.23
N CYS A 39 -5.41 -7.29 -4.46
CA CYS A 39 -3.95 -7.27 -4.68
C CYS A 39 -3.26 -6.07 -4.04
N SER A 40 -3.88 -4.89 -4.01
CA SER A 40 -3.30 -3.73 -3.34
C SER A 40 -3.20 -3.93 -1.82
N ARG A 41 -4.24 -4.50 -1.19
CA ARG A 41 -4.22 -4.86 0.24
C ARG A 41 -3.11 -5.86 0.57
N GLU A 42 -2.97 -6.90 -0.25
CA GLU A 42 -1.93 -7.93 -0.06
C GLU A 42 -0.51 -7.34 -0.24
N LEU A 43 -0.34 -6.43 -1.20
CA LEU A 43 0.92 -5.71 -1.38
C LEU A 43 1.25 -4.82 -0.18
N ASP A 44 0.27 -4.08 0.34
CA ASP A 44 0.42 -3.26 1.55
C ASP A 44 0.81 -4.10 2.77
N GLN A 45 0.22 -5.28 2.94
CA GLN A 45 0.60 -6.22 4.01
C GLN A 45 2.06 -6.66 3.89
N LEU A 46 2.50 -7.06 2.69
CA LEU A 46 3.89 -7.45 2.46
C LEU A 46 4.88 -6.31 2.74
N LEU A 47 4.51 -5.07 2.40
CA LEU A 47 5.30 -3.89 2.71
C LEU A 47 5.38 -3.66 4.22
N ASN A 48 4.25 -3.70 4.93
CA ASN A 48 4.20 -3.54 6.37
C ASN A 48 5.03 -4.60 7.10
N ASP A 49 4.92 -5.87 6.68
CA ASP A 49 5.72 -6.96 7.24
C ASP A 49 7.22 -6.72 6.99
N TYR A 50 7.60 -6.26 5.80
CA TYR A 50 8.98 -5.90 5.52
C TYR A 50 9.47 -4.75 6.43
N TYR A 51 8.66 -3.71 6.61
CA TYR A 51 8.99 -2.60 7.51
C TYR A 51 9.13 -3.08 8.96
N HIS A 52 8.23 -3.94 9.44
CA HIS A 52 8.28 -4.48 10.80
C HIS A 52 9.51 -5.36 11.04
N ASN A 53 9.87 -6.20 10.07
CA ASN A 53 10.95 -7.18 10.21
C ASN A 53 12.34 -6.58 9.96
N PHE A 54 12.48 -5.60 9.05
CA PHE A 54 13.78 -5.09 8.60
C PHE A 54 13.99 -3.60 8.87
N GLN A 55 12.95 -2.82 9.21
CA GLN A 55 13.05 -1.39 9.52
C GLN A 55 12.52 -1.04 10.91
N SER A 56 12.71 -1.91 11.92
CA SER A 56 12.49 -1.55 13.33
C SER A 56 13.53 -0.53 13.81
N THR A 57 13.47 0.69 13.28
CA THR A 57 14.04 1.86 13.95
C THR A 57 13.19 2.10 15.20
N PRO A 58 13.78 2.39 16.38
CA PRO A 58 13.04 2.69 17.60
C PRO A 58 12.44 4.10 17.55
N SER A 59 11.67 4.42 16.51
CA SER A 59 10.90 5.65 16.45
C SER A 59 9.43 5.34 16.73
N ALA A 60 9.06 5.55 18.00
CA ALA A 60 7.70 5.68 18.52
C ALA A 60 6.81 4.42 18.56
N LYS A 61 6.95 3.65 19.63
CA LYS A 61 5.82 2.94 20.24
C LYS A 61 5.58 3.49 21.66
N THR A 62 4.58 4.37 21.79
CA THR A 62 3.82 4.59 23.05
C THR A 62 2.51 5.34 22.79
N THR A 63 1.41 4.58 22.87
CA THR A 63 0.15 4.87 23.60
C THR A 63 -0.32 6.32 23.70
N ASN A 64 -1.46 6.62 23.07
CA ASN A 64 -2.65 7.20 23.72
C ASN A 64 -3.83 7.07 22.75
N GLN A 65 -4.64 6.04 22.91
CA GLN A 65 -5.95 5.92 22.27
C GLN A 65 -6.92 6.93 22.92
N SER A 66 -6.68 8.23 22.75
CA SER A 66 -7.75 9.21 22.88
C SER A 66 -8.54 9.15 21.58
N ARG A 67 -9.67 8.43 21.63
CA ARG A 67 -10.66 8.33 20.57
C ARG A 67 -11.23 9.72 20.27
N LYS A 68 -10.49 10.58 19.58
CA LYS A 68 -11.06 11.75 18.92
C LYS A 68 -11.48 11.29 17.55
N GLN A 69 -12.79 11.11 17.39
CA GLN A 69 -13.40 10.93 16.08
C GLN A 69 -12.96 12.11 15.19
N SER A 70 -12.07 11.85 14.25
CA SER A 70 -11.82 12.74 13.13
C SER A 70 -12.29 12.03 11.87
N PHE A 71 -13.58 12.18 11.57
CA PHE A 71 -14.09 12.03 10.21
C PHE A 71 -13.47 13.17 9.40
N VAL A 72 -12.27 12.93 8.86
CA VAL A 72 -11.78 13.71 7.73
C VAL A 72 -12.59 13.26 6.53
N ILE A 73 -13.75 13.90 6.40
CA ILE A 73 -14.56 13.90 5.19
C ILE A 73 -13.63 14.34 4.07
N PHE A 74 -13.25 13.39 3.22
CA PHE A 74 -12.58 13.66 1.96
C PHE A 74 -13.58 14.39 1.06
N SER A 75 -13.81 15.66 1.31
CA SER A 75 -14.46 16.57 0.38
C SER A 75 -13.35 17.32 -0.36
N LYS A 76 -12.74 16.64 -1.33
CA LYS A 76 -12.02 17.31 -2.42
C LYS A 76 -12.90 17.16 -3.66
N PRO A 77 -13.53 18.23 -4.17
CA PRO A 77 -14.26 18.14 -5.42
C PRO A 77 -13.22 17.89 -6.53
N TYR A 78 -13.37 16.79 -7.24
CA TYR A 78 -12.66 16.57 -8.49
C TYR A 78 -12.91 17.78 -9.40
N PRO A 79 -11.88 18.45 -9.93
CA PRO A 79 -12.11 19.54 -10.87
C PRO A 79 -12.82 18.97 -12.10
N ALA A 80 -13.98 19.54 -12.43
CA ALA A 80 -14.72 19.20 -13.63
C ALA A 80 -13.81 19.39 -14.85
N ARG A 81 -13.56 18.29 -15.56
CA ARG A 81 -12.80 18.28 -16.82
C ARG A 81 -13.62 19.07 -17.85
N HIS A 82 -13.31 20.35 -18.04
CA HIS A 82 -13.93 21.15 -19.08
C HIS A 82 -13.41 20.64 -20.43
N VAL A 83 -14.17 19.73 -21.05
CA VAL A 83 -13.99 19.41 -22.46
C VAL A 83 -14.51 20.64 -23.21
N GLN A 84 -13.59 21.48 -23.69
CA GLN A 84 -13.94 22.48 -24.69
C GLN A 84 -14.30 21.71 -25.97
N SER A 85 -15.59 21.67 -26.26
CA SER A 85 -16.13 21.23 -27.54
C SER A 85 -16.47 22.47 -28.36
N SER A 86 -15.98 22.49 -29.59
CA SER A 86 -16.16 23.45 -30.71
C SER A 86 -15.04 24.45 -30.91
#